data_AF-A0A6A6JGF2-F1
#
_entry.id   AF-A0A6A6JGF2-F1
#
_cell.length_a   1.000
_cell.length_b   1.000
_cell.length_c   1.000
_cell.angle_alpha   90.00
_cell.angle_beta   90.00
_cell.angle_gamma   90.00
#
_symmetry.space_group_name_H-M   'P 1'
#
loop_
_entity.id
_entity.type
_entity.pdbx_description
1 polymer ?
#
loop_
_entity_poly.entity_id
_entity_poly.type
_entity_poly.pdbx_seq_one_letter_code
_entity_poly.pdbx_strand_id
1 'polypeptide(L)'
;MAEQQQSYTAMKGDVEAIGAHCQLEYCHVLDFLPFKCQSCGGTFCLDHRTETAHKCPKEGEWARRRNAQNGTTGALPSKPSLYNHDQQCAEVTCKTLINTSRMPASHCTTCNRLYCLKHRMQEDHDCKNLKPLGARPTNILQQQRERGMTALAKLKQWSANKREEDAKRKEKKAGLFGLGKKTSAAAETQAQLNLLKRTAKGDASIPQEKRVYLYVEASADTTKAKYPTGKFFYNKEWTVGRVLDMAAKALQVENVNNRGGGEEEKLRVFHVEGGRLLKFSEKIGEPCANGNMIVLLRGVGSGEPDLIDL
;
A
#
# COMPACT_ATOMS: atom_id res chain seq x y z
N MET A 1 31.00 18.46 -56.16
CA MET A 1 32.21 18.69 -55.35
C MET A 1 31.73 18.91 -53.93
N ALA A 2 31.87 17.89 -53.07
CA ALA A 2 31.40 17.95 -51.68
C ALA A 2 32.64 17.99 -50.78
N GLU A 3 32.83 19.12 -50.10
CA GLU A 3 33.94 19.39 -49.19
C GLU A 3 33.81 18.50 -47.93
N GLN A 4 34.81 17.66 -47.70
CA GLN A 4 34.90 16.83 -46.51
C GLN A 4 35.40 17.70 -45.34
N GLN A 5 34.50 18.00 -44.41
CA GLN A 5 34.81 18.73 -43.20
C GLN A 5 35.54 17.79 -42.22
N GLN A 6 36.87 17.85 -42.24
CA GLN A 6 37.71 17.07 -41.32
C GLN A 6 37.61 17.64 -39.92
N SER A 7 37.00 16.88 -39.01
CA SER A 7 36.92 17.17 -37.58
C SER A 7 38.25 16.82 -36.90
N TYR A 8 39.23 17.74 -36.91
CA TYR A 8 40.37 17.63 -36.01
C TYR A 8 40.48 18.89 -35.15
N THR A 9 40.43 18.70 -33.83
CA THR A 9 40.73 19.76 -32.86
C THR A 9 42.24 19.86 -32.75
N ALA A 10 42.83 20.96 -33.22
CA ALA A 10 44.25 21.23 -33.03
C ALA A 10 44.54 21.45 -31.53
N MET A 11 45.06 20.42 -30.86
CA MET A 11 45.49 20.52 -29.46
C MET A 11 46.83 21.29 -29.41
N LYS A 12 46.78 22.57 -29.02
CA LYS A 12 47.96 23.36 -28.63
C LYS A 12 48.34 22.96 -27.20
N GLY A 13 49.21 21.97 -27.08
CA GLY A 13 49.80 21.52 -25.82
C GLY A 13 50.95 20.57 -26.13
N ASP A 14 52.03 20.69 -25.37
CA ASP A 14 53.20 19.84 -25.53
C ASP A 14 52.79 18.37 -25.38
N VAL A 15 52.96 17.57 -26.43
CA VAL A 15 52.46 16.17 -26.52
C VAL A 15 53.04 15.29 -25.41
N GLU A 16 54.18 15.70 -24.83
CA GLU A 16 54.87 15.02 -23.74
C GLU A 16 54.16 15.19 -22.39
N ALA A 17 53.21 16.12 -22.27
CA ALA A 17 52.44 16.37 -21.04
C ALA A 17 51.14 15.55 -20.92
N ILE A 18 50.73 14.83 -21.98
CA ILE A 18 49.42 14.18 -22.08
C ILE A 18 49.52 12.67 -21.72
N GLY A 19 50.70 12.08 -21.79
CA GLY A 19 50.95 10.66 -21.49
C GLY A 19 51.72 10.40 -20.20
N ALA A 20 51.87 9.13 -19.83
CA ALA A 20 52.77 8.73 -18.75
C ALA A 20 53.80 7.73 -19.26
N HIS A 21 55.03 7.84 -18.75
CA HIS A 21 56.10 6.91 -19.07
C HIS A 21 55.90 5.58 -18.34
N CYS A 22 56.17 4.48 -19.05
CA CYS A 22 56.23 3.15 -18.47
C CYS A 22 57.28 3.12 -17.35
N GLN A 23 56.91 2.62 -16.16
CA GLN A 23 57.77 2.59 -14.97
C GLN A 23 58.75 1.40 -14.96
N LEU A 24 58.80 0.63 -16.05
CA LEU A 24 59.72 -0.48 -16.21
C LEU A 24 61.08 0.03 -16.71
N GLU A 25 62.16 -0.33 -16.01
CA GLU A 25 63.54 0.22 -16.18
C GLU A 25 64.08 0.22 -17.62
N TYR A 26 63.57 -0.66 -18.48
CA TYR A 26 64.05 -0.83 -19.85
C TYR A 26 63.05 -0.38 -20.92
N CYS A 27 61.83 0.02 -20.55
CA CYS A 27 60.80 0.41 -21.51
C CYS A 27 60.70 1.94 -21.62
N HIS A 28 60.36 2.62 -20.52
CA HIS A 28 60.18 4.08 -20.45
C HIS A 28 59.41 4.74 -21.61
N VAL A 29 58.61 3.97 -22.38
CA VAL A 29 57.80 4.51 -23.48
C VAL A 29 56.69 5.38 -22.89
N LEU A 30 56.51 6.58 -23.46
CA LEU A 30 55.39 7.46 -23.17
C LEU A 30 54.13 6.91 -23.83
N ASP A 31 53.17 6.49 -23.02
CA ASP A 31 51.88 5.98 -23.47
C ASP A 31 50.79 6.99 -23.11
N PHE A 32 49.93 7.31 -24.07
CA PHE A 32 48.81 8.24 -23.87
C PHE A 32 47.65 7.59 -23.09
N LEU A 33 47.69 6.27 -22.87
CA LEU A 33 46.73 5.54 -22.06
C LEU A 33 47.43 4.77 -20.92
N PRO A 34 47.77 5.46 -19.81
CA PRO A 34 48.51 4.84 -18.71
C PRO A 34 47.72 3.71 -18.03
N PHE A 35 48.28 2.50 -18.01
CA PHE A 35 47.71 1.36 -17.30
C PHE A 35 48.31 1.24 -15.90
N LYS A 36 47.46 1.28 -14.87
CA LYS A 36 47.90 1.10 -13.47
C LYS A 36 47.78 -0.36 -13.07
N CYS A 37 48.89 -0.97 -12.61
CA CYS A 37 48.85 -2.31 -12.06
C CYS A 37 48.16 -2.29 -10.69
N GLN A 38 47.12 -3.10 -10.50
CA GLN A 38 46.37 -3.15 -9.24
C GLN A 38 47.12 -3.86 -8.09
N SER A 39 48.21 -4.56 -8.42
CA SER A 39 49.06 -5.26 -7.45
C SER A 39 50.20 -4.39 -6.93
N CYS A 40 50.99 -3.76 -7.82
CA CYS A 40 52.13 -2.92 -7.41
C CYS A 40 51.85 -1.41 -7.42
N GLY A 41 50.77 -0.95 -8.06
CA GLY A 41 50.42 0.47 -8.16
C GLY A 41 51.19 1.27 -9.21
N GLY A 42 52.18 0.64 -9.89
CA GLY A 42 52.97 1.27 -10.95
C GLY A 42 52.17 1.53 -12.23
N THR A 43 52.66 2.46 -13.04
CA THR A 43 52.05 2.83 -14.34
C THR A 43 52.87 2.26 -15.50
N PHE A 44 52.21 1.58 -16.43
CA PHE A 44 52.84 0.86 -17.53
C PHE A 44 52.12 1.13 -18.86
N CYS A 45 52.84 0.91 -19.97
CA CYS A 45 52.28 1.00 -21.33
C CYS A 45 51.44 -0.24 -21.68
N LEU A 46 50.81 -0.23 -22.87
CA LEU A 46 49.97 -1.33 -23.35
C LEU A 46 50.63 -2.71 -23.29
N ASP A 47 51.92 -2.79 -23.62
CA ASP A 47 52.69 -4.05 -23.67
C ASP A 47 53.04 -4.57 -22.26
N HIS A 48 53.24 -3.65 -21.30
CA HIS A 48 53.67 -3.97 -19.94
C HIS A 48 52.54 -3.93 -18.90
N ARG A 49 51.29 -3.85 -19.34
CA ARG A 49 50.11 -3.72 -18.45
C ARG A 49 49.84 -4.93 -17.54
N THR A 50 50.31 -6.13 -17.92
CA THR A 50 50.08 -7.36 -17.16
C THR A 50 51.16 -7.57 -16.10
N GLU A 51 50.83 -8.27 -15.01
CA GLU A 51 51.77 -8.55 -13.91
C GLU A 51 53.01 -9.31 -14.37
N THR A 52 52.87 -10.18 -15.37
CA THR A 52 53.98 -10.95 -15.94
C THR A 52 54.89 -10.11 -16.84
N ALA A 53 54.34 -9.13 -17.57
CA ALA A 53 55.10 -8.35 -18.53
C ALA A 53 56.07 -7.36 -17.86
N HIS A 54 55.66 -6.68 -16.78
CA HIS A 54 56.54 -5.77 -16.03
C HIS A 54 57.26 -6.43 -14.84
N LYS A 55 57.21 -7.76 -14.71
CA LYS A 55 57.76 -8.51 -13.56
C LYS A 55 57.35 -7.89 -12.22
N CYS A 56 56.04 -7.92 -11.96
CA CYS A 56 55.43 -7.25 -10.82
C CYS A 56 56.08 -7.68 -9.48
N PRO A 57 56.57 -6.73 -8.64
CA PRO A 57 57.14 -7.07 -7.33
C PRO A 57 56.10 -7.62 -6.34
N LYS A 58 54.81 -7.44 -6.64
CA LYS A 58 53.67 -7.85 -5.81
C LYS A 58 52.71 -8.78 -6.56
N GLU A 59 53.24 -9.65 -7.39
CA GLU A 59 52.43 -10.57 -8.20
C GLU A 59 51.34 -11.30 -7.37
N GLY A 60 50.10 -11.24 -7.87
CA GLY A 60 48.95 -11.88 -7.26
C GLY A 60 48.45 -11.24 -5.95
N GLU A 61 49.00 -10.10 -5.50
CA GLU A 61 48.48 -9.38 -4.32
C GLU A 61 47.05 -8.90 -4.57
N TRP A 62 46.74 -8.39 -5.77
CA TRP A 62 45.37 -8.03 -6.14
C TRP A 62 44.41 -9.22 -6.08
N ALA A 63 44.80 -10.37 -6.62
CA ALA A 63 43.98 -11.59 -6.62
C ALA A 63 43.71 -12.07 -5.19
N ARG A 64 44.74 -12.09 -4.33
CA ARG A 64 44.62 -12.43 -2.90
C ARG A 64 43.71 -11.46 -2.15
N ARG A 65 43.87 -10.15 -2.36
CA ARG A 65 43.03 -9.12 -1.73
C ARG A 65 41.56 -9.25 -2.13
N ARG A 66 41.30 -9.46 -3.42
CA ARG A 66 39.94 -9.66 -3.94
C ARG A 66 39.31 -10.93 -3.37
N ASN A 67 40.07 -12.02 -3.26
CA ASN A 67 39.57 -13.27 -2.68
C ASN A 67 39.28 -13.15 -1.17
N ALA A 68 40.11 -12.41 -0.43
CA ALA A 68 39.87 -12.11 0.98
C ALA A 68 38.62 -11.23 1.19
N GLN A 69 38.38 -10.25 0.30
CA GLN A 69 37.17 -9.42 0.34
C GLN A 69 35.90 -10.20 -0.07
N ASN A 70 36.01 -11.17 -0.98
CA ASN A 70 34.88 -12.04 -1.37
C ASN A 70 34.60 -13.18 -0.37
N GLY A 71 35.46 -13.40 0.63
CA GLY A 71 35.32 -14.46 1.62
C GLY A 71 34.17 -14.28 2.61
N THR A 72 33.52 -13.11 2.65
CA THR A 72 32.42 -12.81 3.58
C THR A 72 31.04 -12.70 2.93
N THR A 73 30.94 -12.66 1.59
CA THR A 73 29.65 -12.66 0.87
C THR A 73 29.84 -13.26 -0.53
N GLY A 74 29.79 -14.59 -0.64
CA GLY A 74 30.10 -15.22 -1.92
C GLY A 74 29.69 -16.68 -2.01
N ALA A 75 28.42 -16.99 -1.74
CA ALA A 75 27.82 -18.12 -2.43
C ALA A 75 28.00 -17.85 -3.93
N LEU A 76 28.86 -18.63 -4.60
CA LEU A 76 28.88 -18.66 -6.06
C LEU A 76 27.43 -18.81 -6.53
N PRO A 77 26.96 -18.04 -7.54
CA PRO A 77 25.66 -18.32 -8.12
C PRO A 77 25.66 -19.80 -8.50
N SER A 78 24.72 -20.56 -7.94
CA SER A 78 24.62 -22.00 -8.18
C SER A 78 24.72 -22.24 -9.67
N LYS A 79 25.62 -23.15 -10.08
CA LYS A 79 25.74 -23.57 -11.48
C LYS A 79 24.32 -23.75 -12.04
N PRO A 80 23.97 -23.07 -13.14
CA PRO A 80 22.61 -23.11 -13.66
C PRO A 80 22.26 -24.57 -13.99
N SER A 81 21.44 -25.19 -13.16
CA SER A 81 20.85 -26.49 -13.46
C SER A 81 19.66 -26.25 -14.38
N LEU A 82 19.33 -27.22 -15.22
CA LEU A 82 18.10 -27.22 -16.05
C LEU A 82 16.82 -27.01 -15.22
N TYR A 83 16.89 -27.13 -13.90
CA TYR A 83 15.79 -26.90 -12.97
C TYR A 83 15.68 -25.45 -12.49
N ASN A 84 16.76 -24.66 -12.53
CA ASN A 84 16.84 -23.31 -11.99
C ASN A 84 17.04 -22.21 -13.06
N HIS A 85 17.28 -22.54 -14.32
CA HIS A 85 17.71 -21.56 -15.34
C HIS A 85 16.65 -21.19 -16.39
N ASP A 86 15.54 -21.91 -16.45
CA ASP A 86 14.48 -21.61 -17.42
C ASP A 86 13.33 -20.89 -16.72
N GLN A 87 13.55 -19.62 -16.41
CA GLN A 87 12.46 -18.73 -16.06
C GLN A 87 11.58 -18.57 -17.30
N GLN A 88 10.27 -18.70 -17.16
CA GLN A 88 9.34 -18.44 -18.25
C GLN A 88 9.01 -16.95 -18.28
N CYS A 89 8.66 -16.45 -19.47
CA CYS A 89 8.11 -15.12 -19.62
C CYS A 89 6.97 -14.93 -18.62
N ALA A 90 6.94 -13.81 -17.92
CA ALA A 90 5.92 -13.53 -16.89
C ALA A 90 4.51 -13.29 -17.45
N GLU A 91 4.36 -13.34 -18.77
CA GLU A 91 3.10 -13.22 -19.49
C GLU A 91 2.40 -14.58 -19.52
N VAL A 92 1.14 -14.65 -19.08
CA VAL A 92 0.43 -15.92 -18.79
C VAL A 92 0.22 -16.74 -20.07
N THR A 93 0.07 -16.06 -21.19
CA THR A 93 -0.11 -16.68 -22.51
C THR A 93 1.22 -17.10 -23.15
N CYS A 94 2.35 -16.64 -22.61
CA CYS A 94 3.67 -16.84 -23.18
C CYS A 94 4.49 -17.86 -22.41
N LYS A 95 4.70 -19.04 -23.00
CA LYS A 95 5.54 -20.11 -22.43
C LYS A 95 7.01 -20.03 -22.88
N THR A 96 7.43 -18.87 -23.39
CA THR A 96 8.80 -18.67 -23.88
C THR A 96 9.77 -18.63 -22.71
N LEU A 97 10.84 -19.40 -22.80
CA LEU A 97 11.91 -19.44 -21.80
C LEU A 97 12.81 -18.21 -21.96
N ILE A 98 13.10 -17.54 -20.86
CA ILE A 98 13.90 -16.32 -20.77
C ILE A 98 15.16 -16.59 -19.95
N ASN A 99 16.21 -15.79 -20.17
CA ASN A 99 17.58 -16.02 -19.68
C ASN A 99 18.36 -17.12 -20.42
N THR A 100 17.87 -17.58 -21.57
CA THR A 100 18.67 -18.42 -22.48
C THR A 100 19.59 -17.54 -23.33
N SER A 101 20.76 -18.05 -23.77
CA SER A 101 21.70 -17.29 -24.63
C SER A 101 21.09 -16.73 -25.92
N ARG A 102 19.98 -17.32 -26.40
CA ARG A 102 19.25 -16.87 -27.60
C ARG A 102 18.05 -15.94 -27.27
N MET A 103 17.66 -15.85 -26.00
CA MET A 103 16.51 -15.06 -25.53
C MET A 103 16.86 -14.36 -24.20
N PRO A 104 17.52 -13.18 -24.26
CA PRO A 104 17.76 -12.38 -23.06
C PRO A 104 16.43 -11.88 -22.48
N ALA A 105 16.32 -11.90 -21.16
CA ALA A 105 15.14 -11.41 -20.46
C ALA A 105 15.11 -9.87 -20.47
N SER A 106 13.98 -9.28 -20.82
CA SER A 106 13.73 -7.85 -20.67
C SER A 106 12.98 -7.58 -19.37
N HIS A 107 13.51 -6.71 -18.51
CA HIS A 107 12.84 -6.29 -17.28
C HIS A 107 11.91 -5.10 -17.57
N CYS A 108 10.69 -5.16 -17.05
CA CYS A 108 9.76 -4.04 -17.12
C CYS A 108 9.89 -3.18 -15.86
N THR A 109 10.08 -1.87 -16.01
CA THR A 109 10.29 -0.91 -14.91
C THR A 109 9.04 -0.59 -14.10
N THR A 110 7.86 -0.86 -14.65
CA THR A 110 6.57 -0.55 -14.03
C THR A 110 5.99 -1.71 -13.24
N CYS A 111 6.16 -2.95 -13.69
CA CYS A 111 5.68 -4.15 -12.99
C CYS A 111 6.81 -5.04 -12.41
N ASN A 112 8.07 -4.70 -12.66
CA ASN A 112 9.26 -5.40 -12.17
C ASN A 112 9.28 -6.91 -12.49
N ARG A 113 8.70 -7.28 -13.62
CA ARG A 113 8.66 -8.66 -14.14
C ARG A 113 9.61 -8.81 -15.33
N LEU A 114 10.03 -10.05 -15.56
CA LEU A 114 10.88 -10.41 -16.68
C LEU A 114 10.04 -10.99 -17.81
N TYR A 115 10.26 -10.48 -19.01
CA TYR A 115 9.53 -10.86 -20.22
C TYR A 115 10.51 -11.27 -21.33
N CYS A 116 10.00 -11.99 -22.34
CA CYS A 116 10.73 -12.26 -23.56
C CYS A 116 10.75 -11.04 -24.48
N LEU A 117 11.57 -11.05 -25.54
CA LEU A 117 11.68 -9.91 -26.46
C LEU A 117 10.35 -9.51 -27.11
N LYS A 118 9.44 -10.49 -27.31
CA LYS A 118 8.11 -10.23 -27.87
C LYS A 118 7.20 -9.46 -26.91
N HIS A 119 7.36 -9.65 -25.60
CA HIS A 119 6.55 -9.01 -24.57
C HIS A 119 7.33 -7.96 -23.78
N ARG A 120 8.37 -7.36 -24.39
CA ARG A 120 9.24 -6.38 -23.73
C ARG A 120 8.55 -5.05 -23.46
N MET A 121 7.57 -4.69 -24.29
CA MET A 121 6.88 -3.40 -24.22
C MET A 121 5.66 -3.50 -23.32
N GLN A 122 5.29 -2.39 -22.67
CA GLN A 122 4.17 -2.31 -21.72
C GLN A 122 2.79 -2.57 -22.35
N GLU A 123 2.70 -2.50 -23.68
CA GLU A 123 1.49 -2.80 -24.47
C GLU A 123 1.33 -4.30 -24.74
N ASP A 124 2.45 -5.04 -24.76
CA ASP A 124 2.49 -6.47 -25.07
C ASP A 124 2.29 -7.35 -23.82
N HIS A 125 2.13 -6.75 -22.64
CA HIS A 125 1.81 -7.45 -21.41
C HIS A 125 0.85 -6.63 -20.53
N ASP A 126 0.12 -7.31 -19.64
CA ASP A 126 -0.85 -6.72 -18.71
C ASP A 126 -0.19 -5.87 -17.59
N CYS A 127 0.64 -4.89 -17.97
CA CYS A 127 1.44 -4.11 -17.03
C CYS A 127 0.60 -3.34 -16.00
N LYS A 128 -0.60 -2.87 -16.40
CA LYS A 128 -1.49 -2.07 -15.56
C LYS A 128 -2.19 -2.89 -14.47
N ASN A 129 -2.40 -4.18 -14.73
CA ASN A 129 -3.15 -5.07 -13.85
C ASN A 129 -2.23 -5.84 -12.87
N LEU A 130 -0.93 -5.83 -13.10
CA LEU A 130 0.05 -6.55 -12.29
C LEU A 130 0.65 -5.64 -11.21
N LYS A 131 0.62 -6.12 -9.96
CA LYS A 131 1.32 -5.45 -8.86
C LYS A 131 2.85 -5.54 -9.08
N PRO A 132 3.60 -4.45 -8.93
CA PRO A 132 5.05 -4.48 -9.09
C PRO A 132 5.70 -5.42 -8.07
N LEU A 133 6.48 -6.39 -8.56
CA LEU A 133 7.28 -7.25 -7.71
C LEU A 133 8.42 -6.43 -7.09
N GLY A 134 8.65 -6.55 -5.78
CA GLY A 134 9.78 -5.86 -5.13
C GLY A 134 9.58 -4.38 -4.82
N ALA A 135 8.37 -3.82 -5.02
CA ALA A 135 7.98 -2.66 -4.23
C ALA A 135 8.05 -3.11 -2.75
N ARG A 136 9.01 -2.57 -1.99
CA ARG A 136 9.08 -2.77 -0.53
C ARG A 136 7.65 -2.63 -0.01
N PRO A 137 7.12 -3.58 0.79
CA PRO A 137 5.82 -3.38 1.40
C PRO A 137 5.96 -2.10 2.22
N THR A 138 5.40 -1.01 1.70
CA THR A 138 5.12 0.18 2.49
C THR A 138 4.37 -0.33 3.69
N ASN A 139 4.98 -0.13 4.87
CA ASN A 139 4.59 -0.64 6.17
C ASN A 139 3.14 -1.15 6.22
N ILE A 140 2.94 -2.40 6.66
CA ILE A 140 1.61 -3.00 6.87
C ILE A 140 0.63 -2.01 7.56
N LEU A 141 1.16 -1.15 8.42
CA LEU A 141 0.48 -0.04 9.10
C LEU A 141 -0.09 1.04 8.16
N GLN A 142 0.63 1.43 7.10
CA GLN A 142 0.18 2.43 6.13
C GLN A 142 -0.91 1.86 5.22
N GLN A 143 -0.78 0.60 4.81
CA GLN A 143 -1.85 -0.09 4.07
C GLN A 143 -3.13 -0.26 4.92
N GLN A 144 -2.99 -0.49 6.23
CA GLN A 144 -4.12 -0.51 7.17
C GLN A 144 -4.75 0.89 7.35
N ARG A 145 -3.94 1.96 7.40
CA ARG A 145 -4.44 3.35 7.46
C ARG A 145 -5.19 3.74 6.18
N GLU A 146 -4.67 3.38 5.02
CA GLU A 146 -5.32 3.66 3.73
C GLU A 146 -6.62 2.85 3.56
N ARG A 147 -6.66 1.58 3.98
CA ARG A 147 -7.90 0.78 4.00
C ARG A 147 -8.92 1.32 5.00
N GLY A 148 -8.49 1.72 6.20
CA GLY A 148 -9.34 2.34 7.20
C GLY A 148 -9.91 3.69 6.73
N MET A 149 -9.09 4.52 6.10
CA MET A 149 -9.50 5.83 5.56
C MET A 149 -10.37 5.70 4.32
N THR A 150 -10.09 4.78 3.41
CA THR A 150 -10.94 4.56 2.23
C THR A 150 -12.30 3.96 2.60
N ALA A 151 -12.36 3.04 3.57
CA ALA A 151 -13.61 2.54 4.12
C ALA A 151 -14.43 3.65 4.81
N LEU A 152 -13.78 4.50 5.61
CA LEU A 152 -14.43 5.64 6.27
C LEU A 152 -14.93 6.69 5.27
N ALA A 153 -14.12 7.02 4.25
CA ALA A 153 -14.48 7.97 3.20
C ALA A 153 -15.67 7.46 2.37
N LYS A 154 -15.64 6.17 2.00
CA LYS A 154 -16.74 5.52 1.29
C LYS A 154 -18.02 5.48 2.13
N LEU A 155 -17.90 5.28 3.44
CA LEU A 155 -19.05 5.29 4.35
C LEU A 155 -19.62 6.69 4.59
N LYS A 156 -18.76 7.72 4.62
CA LYS A 156 -19.18 9.13 4.70
C LYS A 156 -19.89 9.57 3.42
N GLN A 157 -19.43 9.10 2.26
CA GLN A 157 -20.13 9.31 0.99
C GLN A 157 -21.46 8.56 0.95
N TRP A 158 -21.49 7.31 1.42
CA TRP A 158 -22.73 6.55 1.54
C TRP A 158 -23.74 7.21 2.49
N SER A 159 -23.30 7.74 3.63
CA SER A 159 -24.19 8.43 4.57
C SER A 159 -24.68 9.77 4.06
N ALA A 160 -23.85 10.51 3.32
CA ALA A 160 -24.27 11.72 2.61
C ALA A 160 -25.33 11.37 1.55
N ASN A 161 -25.08 10.36 0.73
CA ASN A 161 -26.03 9.91 -0.30
C ASN A 161 -27.34 9.41 0.33
N LYS A 162 -27.29 8.70 1.47
CA LYS A 162 -28.49 8.22 2.17
C LYS A 162 -29.29 9.37 2.81
N ARG A 163 -28.61 10.40 3.34
CA ARG A 163 -29.25 11.65 3.78
C ARG A 163 -29.94 12.37 2.61
N GLU A 164 -29.30 12.42 1.44
CA GLU A 164 -29.87 12.98 0.23
C GLU A 164 -31.06 12.15 -0.29
N GLU A 165 -30.98 10.82 -0.19
CA GLU A 165 -32.05 9.92 -0.61
C GLU A 165 -33.26 10.01 0.34
N ASP A 166 -33.05 10.08 1.65
CA ASP A 166 -34.11 10.33 2.64
C ASP A 166 -34.72 11.73 2.46
N ALA A 167 -33.93 12.76 2.12
CA ALA A 167 -34.44 14.09 1.77
C ALA A 167 -35.31 14.06 0.50
N LYS A 168 -34.84 13.40 -0.57
CA LYS A 168 -35.60 13.22 -1.82
C LYS A 168 -36.85 12.37 -1.63
N ARG A 169 -36.81 11.37 -0.75
CA ARG A 169 -37.97 10.54 -0.39
C ARG A 169 -39.00 11.35 0.40
N LYS A 170 -38.56 12.31 1.22
CA LYS A 170 -39.43 13.27 1.90
C LYS A 170 -40.12 14.21 0.89
N GLU A 171 -39.42 14.62 -0.15
CA GLU A 171 -39.95 15.45 -1.24
C GLU A 171 -40.95 14.70 -2.14
N LYS A 172 -40.63 13.45 -2.55
CA LYS A 172 -41.55 12.60 -3.32
C LYS A 172 -42.82 12.21 -2.56
N LYS A 173 -42.75 12.08 -1.23
CA LYS A 173 -43.93 11.78 -0.39
C LYS A 173 -44.83 13.00 -0.19
N ALA A 174 -44.30 14.22 -0.34
CA ALA A 174 -45.11 15.45 -0.43
C ALA A 174 -45.77 15.61 -1.80
N GLY A 175 -45.22 15.01 -2.87
CA GLY A 175 -45.72 15.13 -4.24
C GLY A 175 -46.79 14.12 -4.69
N LEU A 176 -47.07 13.05 -3.93
CA LEU A 176 -47.96 11.95 -4.38
C LEU A 176 -49.31 11.84 -3.63
N PHE A 177 -49.52 12.58 -2.53
CA PHE A 177 -50.83 12.67 -1.87
C PHE A 177 -51.12 14.12 -1.47
N GLY A 178 -51.73 14.86 -2.39
CA GLY A 178 -52.11 16.26 -2.26
C GLY A 178 -53.32 16.52 -1.35
N LEU A 179 -53.34 16.01 -0.12
CA LEU A 179 -54.24 16.46 0.95
C LEU A 179 -53.68 16.04 2.32
N GLY A 180 -52.99 16.94 3.01
CA GLY A 180 -52.60 16.70 4.40
C GLY A 180 -51.57 17.69 4.92
N LYS A 181 -52.04 18.65 5.72
CA LYS A 181 -51.33 19.60 6.60
C LYS A 181 -49.80 19.58 6.55
N LYS A 182 -49.21 20.77 6.31
CA LYS A 182 -47.84 21.12 6.69
C LYS A 182 -47.66 20.87 8.19
N THR A 183 -47.37 19.63 8.61
CA THR A 183 -46.88 19.38 9.95
C THR A 183 -45.44 19.87 9.97
N SER A 184 -45.11 20.74 10.91
CA SER A 184 -43.76 21.26 11.07
C SER A 184 -42.77 20.10 11.16
N ALA A 185 -41.52 20.31 10.69
CA ALA A 185 -40.48 19.29 10.77
C ALA A 185 -40.32 18.71 12.19
N ALA A 186 -40.64 19.49 13.22
CA ALA A 186 -40.67 19.09 14.62
C ALA A 186 -41.77 18.05 14.97
N ALA A 187 -42.94 18.13 14.34
CA ALA A 187 -44.02 17.16 14.56
C ALA A 187 -43.72 15.81 13.89
N GLU A 188 -43.03 15.83 12.75
CA GLU A 188 -42.59 14.61 12.06
C GLU A 188 -41.48 13.89 12.84
N THR A 189 -40.49 14.62 13.38
CA THR A 189 -39.43 14.02 14.21
C THR A 189 -40.00 13.42 15.50
N GLN A 190 -40.99 14.07 16.12
CA GLN A 190 -41.72 13.51 17.27
C GLN A 190 -42.50 12.24 16.92
N ALA A 191 -43.17 12.20 15.76
CA ALA A 191 -43.87 11.00 15.31
C ALA A 191 -42.90 9.83 15.03
N GLN A 192 -41.74 10.10 14.43
CA GLN A 192 -40.68 9.12 14.21
C GLN A 192 -40.09 8.61 15.53
N LEU A 193 -39.87 9.51 16.51
CA LEU A 193 -39.43 9.15 17.86
C LEU A 193 -40.46 8.25 18.58
N ASN A 194 -41.75 8.52 18.42
CA ASN A 194 -42.79 7.69 19.04
C ASN A 194 -42.92 6.30 18.38
N LEU A 195 -42.74 6.21 17.06
CA LEU A 195 -42.65 4.92 16.35
C LEU A 195 -41.41 4.14 16.76
N LEU A 196 -40.28 4.83 16.92
CA LEU A 196 -39.03 4.25 17.40
C LEU A 196 -39.20 3.72 18.83
N LYS A 197 -39.83 4.48 19.72
CA LYS A 197 -40.17 4.04 21.09
C LYS A 197 -41.04 2.78 21.12
N ARG A 198 -41.97 2.63 20.18
CA ARG A 198 -42.86 1.44 20.06
C ARG A 198 -42.18 0.22 19.44
N THR A 199 -41.20 0.42 18.57
CA THR A 199 -40.60 -0.67 17.77
C THR A 199 -39.20 -1.06 18.21
N ALA A 200 -38.56 -0.24 19.05
CA ALA A 200 -37.21 -0.49 19.53
C ALA A 200 -37.19 -1.67 20.52
N LYS A 201 -36.26 -2.60 20.28
CA LYS A 201 -36.00 -3.74 21.16
C LYS A 201 -34.84 -3.38 22.10
N GLY A 202 -34.85 -3.88 23.33
CA GLY A 202 -33.82 -3.56 24.31
C GLY A 202 -34.12 -4.15 25.68
N ASP A 203 -33.24 -3.87 26.64
CA ASP A 203 -33.33 -4.43 27.99
C ASP A 203 -34.36 -3.67 28.85
N ALA A 204 -35.32 -4.39 29.43
CA ALA A 204 -36.40 -3.79 30.21
C ALA A 204 -35.91 -3.06 31.48
N SER A 205 -34.69 -3.33 31.96
CA SER A 205 -34.15 -2.82 33.23
C SER A 205 -33.79 -1.33 33.22
N ILE A 206 -33.83 -0.67 32.06
CA ILE A 206 -33.44 0.75 31.94
C ILE A 206 -34.68 1.63 32.15
N PRO A 207 -34.67 2.63 33.04
CA PRO A 207 -35.77 3.58 33.18
C PRO A 207 -35.91 4.47 31.93
N GLN A 208 -37.15 4.84 31.56
CA GLN A 208 -37.44 5.56 30.32
C GLN A 208 -36.65 6.87 30.14
N GLU A 209 -36.33 7.55 31.25
CA GLU A 209 -35.55 8.79 31.28
C GLU A 209 -34.08 8.60 30.85
N LYS A 210 -33.54 7.39 31.04
CA LYS A 210 -32.17 7.04 30.67
C LYS A 210 -32.08 6.28 29.33
N ARG A 211 -33.22 6.01 28.68
CA ARG A 211 -33.26 5.31 27.39
C ARG A 211 -32.91 6.25 26.25
N VAL A 212 -31.84 5.93 25.54
CA VAL A 212 -31.49 6.52 24.26
C VAL A 212 -31.92 5.58 23.15
N TYR A 213 -32.72 6.09 22.22
CA TYR A 213 -33.25 5.30 21.11
C TYR A 213 -32.38 5.50 19.86
N LEU A 214 -31.84 4.42 19.31
CA LEU A 214 -30.89 4.45 18.19
C LEU A 214 -31.29 3.48 17.08
N TYR A 215 -30.98 3.88 15.85
CA TYR A 215 -31.00 2.99 14.68
C TYR A 215 -29.63 2.34 14.56
N VAL A 216 -29.59 1.02 14.41
CA VAL A 216 -28.36 0.26 14.33
C VAL A 216 -28.34 -0.50 13.01
N GLU A 217 -27.33 -0.24 12.19
CA GLU A 217 -27.11 -0.95 10.93
C GLU A 217 -25.77 -1.69 10.98
N ALA A 218 -25.74 -2.95 10.56
CA ALA A 218 -24.49 -3.66 10.31
C ALA A 218 -24.12 -3.44 8.84
N SER A 219 -22.97 -2.84 8.57
CA SER A 219 -22.55 -2.59 7.18
C SER A 219 -22.34 -3.93 6.45
N ALA A 220 -22.84 -4.00 5.21
CA ALA A 220 -22.84 -5.20 4.37
C ALA A 220 -21.44 -5.74 4.02
N ASP A 221 -20.38 -4.95 4.20
CA ASP A 221 -18.99 -5.43 4.14
C ASP A 221 -18.66 -6.39 5.29
N THR A 222 -19.55 -6.49 6.27
CA THR A 222 -19.49 -7.39 7.42
C THR A 222 -20.73 -8.27 7.46
N THR A 223 -20.56 -9.51 6.98
CA THR A 223 -21.30 -10.70 7.42
C THR A 223 -22.54 -11.13 6.62
N LYS A 224 -22.68 -12.46 6.53
CA LYS A 224 -23.83 -13.28 6.13
C LYS A 224 -25.12 -13.04 6.98
N ALA A 225 -25.35 -11.84 7.50
CA ALA A 225 -26.46 -11.57 8.41
C ALA A 225 -27.75 -11.23 7.63
N LYS A 226 -28.83 -11.93 7.97
CA LYS A 226 -30.13 -11.94 7.27
C LYS A 226 -31.02 -10.71 7.56
N TYR A 227 -30.58 -9.80 8.44
CA TYR A 227 -31.31 -8.57 8.84
C TYR A 227 -30.33 -7.41 9.10
N PRO A 228 -30.03 -6.56 8.10
CA PRO A 228 -28.95 -5.57 8.20
C PRO A 228 -29.28 -4.37 9.10
N THR A 229 -30.55 -4.14 9.45
CA THR A 229 -31.00 -2.97 10.22
C THR A 229 -31.89 -3.37 11.38
N GLY A 230 -31.62 -2.81 12.57
CA GLY A 230 -32.45 -2.96 13.76
C GLY A 230 -32.67 -1.63 14.48
N LYS A 231 -33.78 -1.55 15.23
CA LYS A 231 -34.10 -0.40 16.09
C LYS A 231 -33.91 -0.83 17.53
N PHE A 232 -33.06 -0.13 18.27
CA PHE A 232 -32.72 -0.52 19.64
C PHE A 232 -32.75 0.67 20.60
N PHE A 233 -32.91 0.37 21.88
CA PHE A 233 -32.77 1.36 22.94
C PHE A 233 -31.70 0.94 23.96
N TYR A 234 -30.88 1.88 24.39
CA TYR A 234 -29.73 1.68 25.27
C TYR A 234 -29.74 2.68 26.42
N ASN A 235 -28.97 2.43 27.47
CA ASN A 235 -28.83 3.39 28.56
C ASN A 235 -27.81 4.48 28.17
N LYS A 236 -28.15 5.75 28.40
CA LYS A 236 -27.28 6.91 28.20
C LYS A 236 -25.91 6.78 28.88
N GLU A 237 -25.86 6.09 30.02
CA GLU A 237 -24.65 5.93 30.84
C GLU A 237 -23.75 4.75 30.41
N TRP A 238 -24.20 3.92 29.47
CA TRP A 238 -23.41 2.78 29.01
C TRP A 238 -22.26 3.19 28.10
N THR A 239 -21.17 2.46 28.20
CA THR A 239 -20.02 2.59 27.30
C THR A 239 -20.36 2.05 25.91
N VAL A 240 -19.76 2.64 24.89
CA VAL A 240 -19.91 2.21 23.50
C VAL A 240 -19.54 0.74 23.33
N GLY A 241 -18.52 0.25 24.04
CA GLY A 241 -18.15 -1.18 24.02
C GLY A 241 -19.28 -2.11 24.46
N ARG A 242 -20.00 -1.77 25.55
CA ARG A 242 -21.14 -2.56 26.03
C ARG A 242 -22.33 -2.50 25.06
N VAL A 243 -22.59 -1.32 24.50
CA VAL A 243 -23.65 -1.13 23.49
C VAL A 243 -23.35 -1.92 22.22
N LEU A 244 -22.08 -1.93 21.78
CA LEU A 244 -21.62 -2.70 20.63
C LEU A 244 -21.81 -4.20 20.84
N ASP A 245 -21.47 -4.74 22.01
CA ASP A 245 -21.63 -6.17 22.28
C ASP A 245 -23.11 -6.61 22.24
N MET A 246 -23.99 -5.80 22.85
CA MET A 246 -25.43 -6.05 22.81
C MET A 246 -26.01 -5.90 21.40
N ALA A 247 -25.56 -4.90 20.64
CA ALA A 247 -25.95 -4.69 19.26
C ALA A 247 -25.48 -5.85 18.36
N ALA A 248 -24.24 -6.30 18.52
CA ALA A 248 -23.66 -7.42 17.79
C ALA A 248 -24.43 -8.71 18.09
N LYS A 249 -24.74 -8.99 19.36
CA LYS A 249 -25.58 -10.13 19.76
C LYS A 249 -26.99 -10.07 19.15
N ALA A 250 -27.60 -8.88 19.14
CA ALA A 250 -28.95 -8.70 18.60
C ALA A 250 -29.02 -8.80 17.06
N LEU A 251 -27.95 -8.39 16.37
CA LEU A 251 -27.81 -8.49 14.91
C LEU A 251 -27.12 -9.79 14.46
N GLN A 252 -26.79 -10.68 15.39
CA GLN A 252 -26.05 -11.93 15.15
C GLN A 252 -24.71 -11.72 14.42
N VAL A 253 -24.00 -10.64 14.76
CA VAL A 253 -22.65 -10.34 14.28
C VAL A 253 -21.63 -10.88 15.29
N GLU A 254 -20.63 -11.62 14.82
CA GLU A 254 -19.59 -12.20 15.68
C GLU A 254 -18.63 -11.13 16.19
N ASN A 255 -18.72 -10.81 17.50
CA ASN A 255 -17.80 -9.88 18.16
C ASN A 255 -16.51 -10.60 18.61
N VAL A 256 -15.44 -10.50 17.81
CA VAL A 256 -14.12 -11.10 18.12
C VAL A 256 -13.14 -10.12 18.79
N ASN A 257 -13.64 -8.97 19.27
CA ASN A 257 -12.79 -7.93 19.89
C ASN A 257 -11.97 -8.41 21.10
N ASN A 258 -12.38 -9.51 21.75
CA ASN A 258 -11.70 -10.08 22.92
C ASN A 258 -10.63 -11.13 22.57
N ARG A 259 -10.49 -11.55 21.30
CA ARG A 259 -9.56 -12.64 20.89
C ARG A 259 -8.16 -12.17 20.49
N GLY A 260 -7.81 -10.90 20.70
CA GLY A 260 -6.45 -10.39 20.45
C GLY A 260 -6.01 -10.37 18.98
N GLY A 261 -6.95 -10.58 18.04
CA GLY A 261 -6.71 -10.40 16.60
C GLY A 261 -6.32 -8.95 16.27
N GLY A 262 -5.64 -8.77 15.13
CA GLY A 262 -5.20 -7.47 14.65
C GLY A 262 -6.35 -6.46 14.55
N GLU A 263 -6.04 -5.17 14.39
CA GLU A 263 -7.05 -4.10 14.29
C GLU A 263 -8.08 -4.31 13.16
N GLU A 264 -7.73 -5.14 12.18
CA GLU A 264 -8.55 -5.58 11.05
C GLU A 264 -9.77 -6.46 11.41
N GLU A 265 -9.73 -7.15 12.55
CA GLU A 265 -10.84 -8.01 12.99
C GLU A 265 -11.73 -7.32 14.03
N LYS A 266 -11.33 -6.14 14.49
CA LYS A 266 -12.06 -5.40 15.53
C LYS A 266 -13.29 -4.71 14.96
N LEU A 267 -14.43 -4.93 15.61
CA LEU A 267 -15.69 -4.22 15.38
C LEU A 267 -15.67 -2.89 16.11
N ARG A 268 -15.97 -1.80 15.38
CA ARG A 268 -16.11 -0.45 15.91
C ARG A 268 -17.48 0.13 15.56
N VAL A 269 -17.91 1.12 16.35
CA VAL A 269 -19.17 1.86 16.14
C VAL A 269 -18.85 3.19 15.44
N PHE A 270 -19.48 3.42 14.29
CA PHE A 270 -19.47 4.69 13.59
C PHE A 270 -20.79 5.43 13.83
N HIS A 271 -20.71 6.68 14.26
CA HIS A 271 -21.89 7.53 14.42
C HIS A 271 -22.10 8.37 13.16
N VAL A 272 -23.25 8.19 12.52
CA VAL A 272 -23.52 8.77 11.19
C VAL A 272 -23.72 10.28 11.24
N GLU A 273 -24.47 10.77 12.24
CA GLU A 273 -24.76 12.20 12.37
C GLU A 273 -23.52 13.01 12.80
N GLY A 274 -22.66 12.41 13.64
CA GLY A 274 -21.40 13.03 14.09
C GLY A 274 -20.23 12.79 13.14
N GLY A 275 -20.40 11.91 12.13
CA GLY A 275 -19.37 11.61 11.14
C GLY A 275 -18.05 11.08 11.73
N ARG A 276 -18.09 10.52 12.94
CA ARG A 276 -16.90 10.08 13.70
C ARG A 276 -17.05 8.65 14.20
N LEU A 277 -15.91 7.98 14.37
CA LEU A 277 -15.85 6.71 15.10
C LEU A 277 -15.96 7.01 16.60
N LEU A 278 -16.78 6.23 17.29
CA LEU A 278 -16.91 6.30 18.74
C LEU A 278 -15.85 5.41 19.39
N LYS A 279 -15.19 5.93 20.43
CA LYS A 279 -14.21 5.18 21.22
C LYS A 279 -14.95 4.21 22.14
N PHE A 280 -14.39 3.01 22.37
CA PHE A 280 -15.01 1.99 23.22
C PHE A 280 -15.28 2.47 24.66
N SER A 281 -14.41 3.33 25.18
CA SER A 281 -14.47 3.89 26.53
C SER A 281 -15.40 5.11 26.67
N GLU A 282 -15.89 5.67 25.55
CA GLU A 282 -16.81 6.81 25.58
C GLU A 282 -18.22 6.33 25.95
N LYS A 283 -18.99 7.17 26.64
CA LYS A 283 -20.40 6.89 26.94
C LYS A 283 -21.26 7.26 25.74
N ILE A 284 -22.24 6.44 25.42
CA ILE A 284 -23.12 6.68 24.26
C ILE A 284 -23.91 7.99 24.39
N GLY A 285 -24.14 8.45 25.62
CA GLY A 285 -24.95 9.62 25.92
C GLY A 285 -24.39 10.99 25.55
N GLU A 286 -23.10 11.10 25.30
CA GLU A 286 -22.44 12.35 24.89
C GLU A 286 -22.53 12.58 23.37
N PRO A 287 -22.16 11.61 22.50
CA PRO A 287 -22.21 11.79 21.05
C PRO A 287 -23.58 11.47 20.42
N CYS A 288 -24.44 10.67 21.07
CA CYS A 288 -25.66 10.17 20.46
C CYS A 288 -26.94 10.69 21.15
N ALA A 289 -27.80 11.31 20.34
CA ALA A 289 -29.15 11.72 20.70
C ALA A 289 -30.20 10.70 20.21
N ASN A 290 -31.44 10.86 20.69
CA ASN A 290 -32.55 10.02 20.29
C ASN A 290 -32.86 10.17 18.79
N GLY A 291 -32.93 9.05 18.07
CA GLY A 291 -33.14 9.02 16.62
C GLY A 291 -31.84 8.99 15.81
N ASN A 292 -30.68 8.99 16.45
CA ASN A 292 -29.40 8.89 15.75
C ASN A 292 -29.16 7.47 15.21
N MET A 293 -28.43 7.40 14.09
CA MET A 293 -28.01 6.15 13.46
C MET A 293 -26.55 5.83 13.78
N ILE A 294 -26.31 4.59 14.20
CA ILE A 294 -24.99 4.01 14.41
C ILE A 294 -24.78 2.84 13.46
N VAL A 295 -23.57 2.71 12.92
CA VAL A 295 -23.18 1.66 11.99
C VAL A 295 -22.04 0.87 12.58
N LEU A 296 -22.13 -0.46 12.55
CA LEU A 296 -21.05 -1.35 12.98
C LEU A 296 -20.14 -1.64 11.79
N LEU A 297 -18.83 -1.47 11.98
CA LEU A 297 -17.79 -1.69 10.98
C LEU A 297 -16.69 -2.58 11.53
N ARG A 298 -16.17 -3.51 10.72
CA ARG A 298 -14.99 -4.31 11.04
C ARG A 298 -13.75 -3.72 10.37
N GLY A 299 -12.61 -3.78 11.05
CA GLY A 299 -11.30 -3.54 10.45
C GLY A 299 -10.97 -2.10 10.10
N VAL A 300 -11.67 -1.16 10.74
CA VAL A 300 -11.28 0.25 10.74
C VAL A 300 -10.26 0.45 11.87
N GLY A 301 -9.04 0.86 11.52
CA GLY A 301 -7.96 1.19 12.48
C GLY A 301 -8.38 2.26 13.49
N SER A 302 -7.56 2.50 14.52
CA SER A 302 -7.93 3.32 15.70
C SER A 302 -8.47 4.72 15.44
N GLY A 303 -8.33 5.28 14.23
CA GLY A 303 -8.95 6.57 13.88
C GLY A 303 -8.40 7.73 14.70
N GLU A 304 -7.33 7.51 15.46
CA GLU A 304 -6.51 8.54 16.06
C GLU A 304 -5.53 9.04 14.99
N PRO A 305 -5.51 10.34 14.66
CA PRO A 305 -4.31 10.94 14.12
C PRO A 305 -3.30 10.88 15.27
N ASP A 306 -2.43 9.87 15.24
CA ASP A 306 -1.37 9.74 16.23
C ASP A 306 -0.54 11.02 16.19
N LEU A 307 -0.59 11.77 17.28
CA LEU A 307 0.17 12.98 17.53
C LEU A 307 1.60 12.58 17.90
N ILE A 308 2.31 11.97 16.96
CA ILE A 308 3.78 11.90 16.95
C ILE A 308 4.21 12.28 15.54
N ASP A 309 4.36 13.58 15.34
CA ASP A 309 5.29 14.16 14.37
C ASP A 309 5.82 15.45 14.99
N LEU A 310 6.94 15.31 15.71
CA LEU A 310 7.93 16.36 15.94
C LEU A 310 9.31 15.73 16.12
#